data_AF-A0A1C2IDW2-F1
#
_entry.id   AF-A0A1C2IDW2-F1
#
_cell.length_a   1.000
_cell.length_b   1.000
_cell.length_c   1.000
_cell.angle_alpha   90.00
_cell.angle_beta   90.00
_cell.angle_gamma   90.00
#
_symmetry.space_group_name_H-M   'P 1'
#
loop_
_entity.id
_entity.type
_entity.pdbx_description
1 polymer ?
#
loop_
_entity_poly.entity_id
_entity_poly.type
_entity_poly.pdbx_seq_one_letter_code
_entity_poly.pdbx_strand_id
1 'polypeptide(L)'
;MVAGAGTVNVGASAAAGSNLILAGTGFTANSTGITATGSAIQTASVLNLSGSLAPTSLAAAGNVNVAAGSNVTLGTATTTIGGAFSNSGNVSAAALTAGSILNAGTVTAGALTATGTAGIVNNGIINAGGALNLTATNAAGAVITNTGVLKNITGVLSFDASGTATNNGTIDFNNHPAANIINIQGANVTFNGTVNQVSTGTTPSALSSTNSLFNVSMATPSTSAGVVNLGSSLFYSGTADVTGAAVRVVSGGLVGSAGSALNVSLGSGKVGSYGYNLSLFPGTTLAAGKVNVTGTSGSNINLDGVLGNSNATAINVTGGNINASSNGGFAVSSAGATLGLTFYGNLNNPNGSAVAGKPASDFQYNYVPVNVASSGTVSVNLTPESTTTTAQNVNMLVNGSVTLNPDTALTAATAPLSQGGSTSVQGSYINNHLVVQATKNITVSGYWPGLVYLGTINAGTPGSLSSAGTITLNGALNNVLPANVSGSGGVFFMTSNPLGGLSATNTVTTNTNSWINFPAGGAGLANYYAATNPTSKYFYGAVINSSTPGVIGTQVLPSGDIQGR
;
A
#
# COMPACT_ATOMS: atom_id res chain seq x y z
N MET A 1 25.53 -2.14 -50.14
CA MET A 1 26.22 -2.89 -49.06
C MET A 1 27.35 -2.01 -48.54
N VAL A 2 27.39 -1.75 -47.24
CA VAL A 2 28.56 -1.11 -46.60
C VAL A 2 29.00 -2.02 -45.48
N ALA A 3 30.16 -2.68 -45.64
CA ALA A 3 30.75 -3.60 -44.68
C ALA A 3 32.10 -3.04 -44.22
N GLY A 4 32.32 -2.95 -42.90
CA GLY A 4 33.56 -2.44 -42.34
C GLY A 4 33.73 -2.73 -40.86
N ALA A 5 34.98 -2.86 -40.42
CA ALA A 5 35.39 -3.09 -39.04
C ALA A 5 35.49 -1.79 -38.19
N GLY A 6 35.22 -0.63 -38.80
CA GLY A 6 35.35 0.70 -38.18
C GLY A 6 34.07 1.52 -38.24
N THR A 7 34.20 2.85 -38.29
CA THR A 7 33.05 3.76 -38.42
C THR A 7 32.50 3.75 -39.84
N VAL A 8 31.25 3.35 -39.99
CA VAL A 8 30.48 3.38 -41.24
C VAL A 8 29.51 4.55 -41.19
N ASN A 9 29.59 5.48 -42.14
CA ASN A 9 28.62 6.59 -42.25
C ASN A 9 27.70 6.35 -43.46
N VAL A 10 26.39 6.37 -43.25
CA VAL A 10 25.38 6.21 -44.31
C VAL A 10 24.49 7.46 -44.33
N GLY A 11 24.44 8.14 -45.47
CA GLY A 11 23.70 9.39 -45.67
C GLY A 11 22.63 9.32 -46.77
N ALA A 12 21.87 10.41 -46.91
CA ALA A 12 20.68 10.57 -47.77
C ALA A 12 20.82 10.24 -49.28
N SER A 13 22.04 10.04 -49.80
CA SER A 13 22.27 9.67 -51.20
C SER A 13 22.04 8.18 -51.50
N ALA A 14 21.73 7.36 -50.49
CA ALA A 14 21.34 5.97 -50.67
C ALA A 14 19.85 5.88 -51.04
N ALA A 15 19.54 5.87 -52.34
CA ALA A 15 18.18 5.86 -52.90
C ALA A 15 17.23 4.88 -52.17
N ALA A 16 15.99 5.32 -51.94
CA ALA A 16 14.91 4.51 -51.37
C ALA A 16 14.66 3.28 -52.24
N GLY A 17 14.78 2.08 -51.66
CA GLY A 17 14.27 0.86 -52.29
C GLY A 17 15.09 -0.43 -52.19
N SER A 18 16.42 -0.41 -52.00
CA SER A 18 17.21 -1.65 -52.16
C SER A 18 18.50 -1.73 -51.32
N ASN A 19 18.50 -1.21 -50.09
CA ASN A 19 19.73 -1.15 -49.29
C ASN A 19 19.71 -2.11 -48.10
N LEU A 20 20.48 -3.21 -48.22
CA LEU A 20 20.94 -4.01 -47.10
C LEU A 20 22.16 -3.31 -46.47
N ILE A 21 22.07 -2.95 -45.19
CA ILE A 21 23.15 -2.31 -44.41
C ILE A 21 23.69 -3.32 -43.40
N LEU A 22 24.99 -3.64 -43.49
CA LEU A 22 25.65 -4.65 -42.66
C LEU A 22 26.94 -4.09 -42.04
N ALA A 23 26.89 -3.66 -40.78
CA ALA A 23 28.08 -3.14 -40.08
C ALA A 23 28.64 -4.21 -39.13
N GLY A 24 29.90 -4.61 -39.30
CA GLY A 24 30.57 -5.57 -38.40
C GLY A 24 30.00 -7.01 -38.40
N THR A 25 29.06 -7.33 -39.31
CA THR A 25 28.43 -8.65 -39.44
C THR A 25 28.96 -9.41 -40.66
N GLY A 26 29.08 -10.73 -40.54
CA GLY A 26 29.40 -11.59 -41.68
C GLY A 26 28.23 -11.73 -42.64
N PHE A 27 28.51 -11.88 -43.94
CA PHE A 27 27.47 -12.09 -44.95
C PHE A 27 27.88 -13.13 -45.98
N THR A 28 26.88 -13.76 -46.58
CA THR A 28 27.03 -14.60 -47.78
C THR A 28 26.32 -13.89 -48.92
N ALA A 29 26.98 -13.79 -50.06
CA ALA A 29 26.38 -13.32 -51.31
C ALA A 29 26.29 -14.48 -52.29
N ASN A 30 25.11 -14.70 -52.87
CA ASN A 30 24.87 -15.70 -53.92
C ASN A 30 24.02 -15.09 -55.05
N SER A 31 23.71 -15.89 -56.07
CA SER A 31 22.90 -15.44 -57.23
C SER A 31 21.47 -15.04 -56.87
N THR A 32 20.98 -15.38 -55.68
CA THR A 32 19.64 -15.05 -55.18
C THR A 32 19.62 -13.84 -54.23
N GLY A 33 20.79 -13.33 -53.80
CA GLY A 33 20.90 -12.14 -52.96
C GLY A 33 22.04 -12.17 -51.95
N ILE A 34 22.05 -11.17 -51.07
CA ILE A 34 22.98 -11.08 -49.93
C ILE A 34 22.20 -11.39 -48.65
N THR A 35 22.73 -12.28 -47.83
CA THR A 35 22.14 -12.67 -46.55
C THR A 35 23.17 -12.51 -45.43
N ALA A 36 22.78 -11.87 -44.33
CA ALA A 36 23.62 -11.82 -43.14
C ALA A 36 23.74 -13.24 -42.55
N THR A 37 24.97 -13.66 -42.24
CA THR A 37 25.26 -14.98 -41.64
C THR A 37 25.02 -15.02 -40.13
N GLY A 38 24.58 -13.91 -39.53
CA GLY A 38 24.31 -13.78 -38.08
C GLY A 38 25.56 -13.75 -37.19
N SER A 39 26.73 -14.14 -37.70
CA SER A 39 27.98 -14.10 -36.93
C SER A 39 28.51 -12.67 -36.81
N ALA A 40 28.62 -12.16 -35.58
CA ALA A 40 29.30 -10.90 -35.29
C ALA A 40 30.80 -11.08 -35.53
N ILE A 41 31.35 -10.38 -36.53
CA ILE A 41 32.78 -10.46 -36.87
C ILE A 41 33.55 -9.33 -36.18
N GLN A 42 32.91 -8.17 -35.94
CA GLN A 42 33.54 -7.00 -35.31
C GLN A 42 32.55 -6.20 -34.46
N THR A 43 32.53 -6.43 -33.15
CA THR A 43 31.62 -5.75 -32.20
C THR A 43 32.01 -4.28 -31.92
N ALA A 44 33.22 -3.86 -32.30
CA ALA A 44 33.68 -2.47 -32.15
C ALA A 44 33.21 -1.53 -33.28
N SER A 45 32.54 -2.04 -34.32
CA SER A 45 32.06 -1.20 -35.44
C SER A 45 31.06 -0.14 -34.97
N VAL A 46 31.06 1.05 -35.57
CA VAL A 46 30.06 2.10 -35.31
C VAL A 46 29.37 2.46 -36.61
N LEU A 47 28.05 2.39 -36.67
CA LEU A 47 27.25 2.78 -37.83
C LEU A 47 26.52 4.09 -37.54
N ASN A 48 26.89 5.16 -38.25
CA ASN A 48 26.20 6.45 -38.19
C ASN A 48 25.22 6.56 -39.35
N LEU A 49 23.95 6.79 -39.05
CA LEU A 49 22.85 6.97 -39.99
C LEU A 49 22.44 8.44 -40.01
N SER A 50 22.41 9.05 -41.19
CA SER A 50 21.97 10.43 -41.39
C SER A 50 21.07 10.62 -42.60
N GLY A 51 20.17 11.61 -42.53
CA GLY A 51 19.24 11.92 -43.62
C GLY A 51 18.02 11.01 -43.66
N SER A 52 17.39 10.87 -44.83
CA SER A 52 16.21 10.01 -45.02
C SER A 52 16.63 8.62 -45.52
N LEU A 53 16.43 7.58 -44.71
CA LEU A 53 16.87 6.21 -44.97
C LEU A 53 15.75 5.21 -44.71
N ALA A 54 15.59 4.24 -45.60
CA ALA A 54 14.66 3.12 -45.42
C ALA A 54 15.31 1.80 -45.89
N PRO A 55 16.32 1.28 -45.16
CA PRO A 55 16.92 -0.01 -45.47
C PRO A 55 15.89 -1.13 -45.41
N THR A 56 16.00 -2.09 -46.33
CA THR A 56 15.17 -3.30 -46.33
C THR A 56 15.55 -4.25 -45.18
N SER A 57 16.81 -4.19 -44.75
CA SER A 57 17.32 -4.87 -43.56
C SER A 57 18.56 -4.13 -43.03
N LEU A 58 18.66 -4.06 -41.71
CA LEU A 58 19.82 -3.56 -40.97
C LEU A 58 20.33 -4.64 -40.02
N ALA A 59 21.61 -4.98 -40.14
CA ALA A 59 22.30 -5.78 -39.13
C ALA A 59 23.62 -5.10 -38.74
N ALA A 60 23.76 -4.74 -37.48
CA ALA A 60 24.97 -4.12 -36.95
C ALA A 60 25.49 -4.92 -35.76
N ALA A 61 26.74 -5.35 -35.79
CA ALA A 61 27.37 -6.07 -34.68
C ALA A 61 27.82 -5.12 -33.55
N GLY A 62 28.15 -3.87 -33.88
CA GLY A 62 28.50 -2.84 -32.90
C GLY A 62 27.43 -1.74 -32.79
N ASN A 63 27.86 -0.52 -32.45
CA ASN A 63 26.94 0.58 -32.12
C ASN A 63 26.27 1.17 -33.36
N VAL A 64 25.06 1.70 -33.20
CA VAL A 64 24.33 2.44 -34.24
C VAL A 64 23.91 3.80 -33.68
N ASN A 65 24.23 4.87 -34.40
CA ASN A 65 23.87 6.24 -34.06
C ASN A 65 23.01 6.85 -35.16
N VAL A 66 21.85 7.40 -34.81
CA VAL A 66 20.99 8.16 -35.73
C VAL A 66 21.12 9.64 -35.44
N ALA A 67 21.60 10.40 -36.42
CA ALA A 67 21.86 11.82 -36.26
C ALA A 67 20.56 12.65 -36.15
N ALA A 68 20.65 13.80 -35.49
CA ALA A 68 19.54 14.76 -35.42
C ALA A 68 19.08 15.20 -36.81
N GLY A 69 17.77 15.41 -36.98
CA GLY A 69 17.14 15.77 -38.27
C GLY A 69 17.02 14.62 -39.28
N SER A 70 17.48 13.41 -38.93
CA SER A 70 17.38 12.23 -39.80
C SER A 70 16.01 11.55 -39.68
N ASN A 71 15.57 10.88 -40.73
CA ASN A 71 14.36 10.05 -40.76
C ASN A 71 14.73 8.64 -41.22
N VAL A 72 14.73 7.66 -40.32
CA VAL A 72 15.22 6.30 -40.59
C VAL A 72 14.10 5.29 -40.36
N THR A 73 13.82 4.44 -41.34
CA THR A 73 12.88 3.31 -41.21
C THR A 73 13.65 2.00 -41.16
N LEU A 74 13.64 1.32 -40.02
CA LEU A 74 14.30 0.06 -39.75
C LEU A 74 13.38 -1.13 -40.05
N GLY A 75 12.99 -1.28 -41.33
CA GLY A 75 12.23 -2.42 -41.84
C GLY A 75 10.89 -2.73 -41.13
N THR A 76 10.22 -3.80 -41.59
CA THR A 76 8.97 -4.32 -41.00
C THR A 76 9.19 -5.51 -40.05
N ALA A 77 10.40 -6.06 -40.03
CA ALA A 77 10.80 -7.14 -39.12
C ALA A 77 11.57 -6.60 -37.90
N THR A 78 11.73 -7.41 -36.86
CA THR A 78 12.53 -7.06 -35.68
C THR A 78 13.97 -6.74 -36.07
N THR A 79 14.43 -5.53 -35.76
CA THR A 79 15.82 -5.11 -35.99
C THR A 79 16.66 -5.46 -34.78
N THR A 80 17.80 -6.12 -34.99
CA THR A 80 18.75 -6.49 -33.93
C THR A 80 20.09 -5.81 -34.13
N ILE A 81 20.58 -5.18 -33.09
CA ILE A 81 21.87 -4.46 -33.02
C ILE A 81 22.69 -5.09 -31.89
N GLY A 82 23.92 -5.50 -32.19
CA GLY A 82 24.79 -6.13 -31.21
C GLY A 82 25.33 -5.14 -30.16
N GLY A 83 25.57 -3.89 -30.55
CA GLY A 83 26.02 -2.81 -29.66
C GLY A 83 24.90 -1.89 -29.18
N ALA A 84 25.26 -0.69 -28.74
CA ALA A 84 24.33 0.36 -28.33
C ALA A 84 23.61 1.00 -29.52
N PHE A 85 22.35 1.36 -29.33
CA PHE A 85 21.56 2.18 -30.24
C PHE A 85 21.32 3.56 -29.64
N SER A 86 21.80 4.60 -30.30
CA SER A 86 21.60 6.00 -29.91
C SER A 86 20.80 6.73 -30.98
N ASN A 87 19.64 7.29 -30.63
CA ASN A 87 18.79 8.05 -31.55
C ASN A 87 18.67 9.52 -31.15
N SER A 88 19.01 10.43 -32.06
CA SER A 88 18.69 11.86 -31.97
C SER A 88 17.76 12.34 -33.10
N GLY A 89 17.36 11.46 -34.02
CA GLY A 89 16.48 11.76 -35.15
C GLY A 89 15.09 11.12 -35.00
N ASN A 90 14.42 10.86 -36.12
CA ASN A 90 13.15 10.16 -36.18
C ASN A 90 13.38 8.74 -36.72
N VAL A 91 13.02 7.74 -35.94
CA VAL A 91 13.19 6.33 -36.27
C VAL A 91 11.83 5.65 -36.26
N SER A 92 11.55 4.82 -37.27
CA SER A 92 10.41 3.91 -37.30
C SER A 92 10.92 2.47 -37.33
N ALA A 93 10.44 1.62 -36.43
CA ALA A 93 10.81 0.21 -36.36
C ALA A 93 9.61 -0.60 -35.86
N ALA A 94 9.41 -1.81 -36.38
CA ALA A 94 8.39 -2.71 -35.83
C ALA A 94 8.74 -3.12 -34.38
N ALA A 95 9.99 -3.54 -34.17
CA ALA A 95 10.61 -3.78 -32.87
C ALA A 95 12.12 -3.57 -32.98
N LEU A 96 12.76 -3.18 -31.88
CA LEU A 96 14.20 -2.92 -31.82
C LEU A 96 14.84 -3.64 -30.64
N THR A 97 15.83 -4.47 -30.91
CA THR A 97 16.70 -5.08 -29.91
C THR A 97 18.11 -4.52 -30.04
N ALA A 98 18.70 -4.05 -28.93
CA ALA A 98 20.08 -3.55 -28.91
C ALA A 98 20.78 -3.91 -27.59
N GLY A 99 22.11 -3.78 -27.51
CA GLY A 99 22.86 -3.86 -26.26
C GLY A 99 22.42 -2.80 -25.25
N SER A 100 22.12 -1.59 -25.72
CA SER A 100 21.45 -0.55 -24.94
C SER A 100 20.70 0.39 -25.87
N ILE A 101 19.71 1.11 -25.37
CA ILE A 101 18.89 2.02 -26.17
C ILE A 101 18.88 3.38 -25.48
N LEU A 102 19.45 4.39 -26.14
CA LEU A 102 19.35 5.80 -25.75
C LEU A 102 18.53 6.54 -26.79
N ASN A 103 17.35 7.01 -26.42
CA ASN A 103 16.49 7.81 -27.29
C ASN A 103 16.43 9.26 -26.81
N ALA A 104 16.95 10.18 -27.61
CA ALA A 104 16.80 11.63 -27.46
C ALA A 104 15.98 12.27 -28.60
N GLY A 105 15.63 11.50 -29.64
CA GLY A 105 14.76 11.91 -30.75
C GLY A 105 13.37 11.28 -30.64
N THR A 106 12.78 10.92 -31.79
CA THR A 106 11.52 10.15 -31.86
C THR A 106 11.80 8.72 -32.29
N VAL A 107 11.27 7.73 -31.58
CA VAL A 107 11.20 6.33 -32.02
C VAL A 107 9.73 5.94 -32.12
N THR A 108 9.30 5.45 -33.27
CA THR A 108 8.00 4.81 -33.46
C THR A 108 8.21 3.31 -33.43
N ALA A 109 7.78 2.64 -32.35
CA ALA A 109 7.91 1.20 -32.16
C ALA A 109 6.97 0.70 -31.05
N GLY A 110 6.46 -0.53 -31.20
CA GLY A 110 5.65 -1.19 -30.17
C GLY A 110 6.48 -1.99 -29.15
N ALA A 111 7.75 -2.30 -29.45
CA ALA A 111 8.63 -3.03 -28.56
C ALA A 111 10.08 -2.59 -28.68
N LEU A 112 10.71 -2.34 -27.52
CA LEU A 112 12.14 -2.05 -27.39
C LEU A 112 12.76 -3.00 -26.37
N THR A 113 13.88 -3.62 -26.73
CA THR A 113 14.58 -4.59 -25.89
C THR A 113 16.05 -4.21 -25.77
N ALA A 114 16.54 -4.02 -24.54
CA ALA A 114 17.94 -3.83 -24.23
C ALA A 114 18.52 -5.09 -23.58
N THR A 115 19.61 -5.62 -24.14
CA THR A 115 20.24 -6.87 -23.66
C THR A 115 21.42 -6.62 -22.71
N GLY A 116 21.95 -5.40 -22.66
CA GLY A 116 23.06 -4.97 -21.81
C GLY A 116 22.60 -4.18 -20.57
N THR A 117 23.54 -3.94 -19.65
CA THR A 117 23.28 -3.33 -18.34
C THR A 117 22.85 -1.86 -18.38
N ALA A 118 23.27 -1.11 -19.41
CA ALA A 118 22.83 0.28 -19.57
C ALA A 118 21.32 0.41 -19.87
N GLY A 119 20.68 -0.66 -20.35
CA GLY A 119 19.24 -0.74 -20.48
C GLY A 119 18.63 0.22 -21.50
N ILE A 120 17.44 0.72 -21.19
CA ILE A 120 16.66 1.65 -22.04
C ILE A 120 16.56 3.00 -21.33
N VAL A 121 16.99 4.07 -22.00
CA VAL A 121 16.86 5.46 -21.55
C VAL A 121 16.13 6.26 -22.61
N ASN A 122 14.92 6.74 -22.28
CA ASN A 122 14.13 7.62 -23.13
C ASN A 122 14.12 9.05 -22.57
N ASN A 123 14.83 9.95 -23.24
CA ASN A 123 14.81 11.40 -23.04
C ASN A 123 13.98 12.13 -24.12
N GLY A 124 13.60 11.44 -25.20
CA GLY A 124 12.84 11.96 -26.32
C GLY A 124 11.40 11.44 -26.34
N ILE A 125 10.91 11.08 -27.52
CA ILE A 125 9.55 10.57 -27.73
C ILE A 125 9.62 9.10 -28.15
N ILE A 126 8.88 8.22 -27.47
CA ILE A 126 8.51 6.91 -27.99
C ILE A 126 7.03 6.94 -28.37
N ASN A 127 6.76 6.69 -29.63
CA ASN A 127 5.43 6.66 -30.22
C ASN A 127 5.03 5.19 -30.46
N ALA A 128 4.16 4.65 -29.62
CA ALA A 128 3.85 3.22 -29.63
C ALA A 128 2.98 2.81 -30.83
N GLY A 129 1.92 3.59 -31.11
CA GLY A 129 0.90 3.24 -32.11
C GLY A 129 0.06 2.00 -31.76
N GLY A 130 0.16 1.51 -30.51
CA GLY A 130 -0.29 0.20 -30.06
C GLY A 130 0.04 -0.01 -28.58
N ALA A 131 0.10 -1.28 -28.14
CA ALA A 131 0.74 -1.63 -26.88
C ALA A 131 2.24 -1.29 -26.92
N LEU A 132 2.83 -0.98 -25.78
CA LEU A 132 4.25 -0.65 -25.66
C LEU A 132 4.93 -1.56 -24.65
N ASN A 133 5.92 -2.32 -25.11
CA ASN A 133 6.75 -3.19 -24.26
C ASN A 133 8.20 -2.70 -24.25
N LEU A 134 8.69 -2.32 -23.07
CA LEU A 134 10.09 -1.99 -22.82
C LEU A 134 10.69 -3.10 -21.95
N THR A 135 11.73 -3.77 -22.44
CA THR A 135 12.36 -4.91 -21.75
C THR A 135 13.86 -4.70 -21.60
N ALA A 136 14.38 -4.84 -20.38
CA ALA A 136 15.79 -4.71 -20.04
C ALA A 136 16.18 -5.79 -19.01
N THR A 137 16.38 -7.02 -19.47
CA THR A 137 16.48 -8.24 -18.64
C THR A 137 17.90 -8.84 -18.61
N ASN A 138 18.91 -8.01 -18.37
CA ASN A 138 20.28 -8.50 -18.15
C ASN A 138 20.48 -8.98 -16.69
N ALA A 139 21.22 -10.08 -16.48
CA ALA A 139 21.51 -10.62 -15.14
C ALA A 139 22.18 -9.61 -14.17
N ALA A 140 22.84 -8.56 -14.69
CA ALA A 140 23.52 -7.55 -13.89
C ALA A 140 22.71 -6.25 -13.63
N GLY A 141 21.37 -6.31 -13.68
CA GLY A 141 20.51 -5.22 -13.18
C GLY A 141 20.28 -4.09 -14.18
N ALA A 142 19.89 -4.41 -15.41
CA ALA A 142 19.59 -3.42 -16.44
C ALA A 142 18.38 -2.53 -16.11
N VAL A 143 18.46 -1.26 -16.48
CA VAL A 143 17.48 -0.23 -16.11
C VAL A 143 16.53 0.12 -17.25
N ILE A 144 15.34 0.60 -16.90
CA ILE A 144 14.45 1.32 -17.83
C ILE A 144 14.20 2.69 -17.22
N THR A 145 14.50 3.76 -17.94
CA THR A 145 14.28 5.13 -17.50
C THR A 145 13.56 5.92 -18.57
N ASN A 146 12.36 6.42 -18.25
CA ASN A 146 11.63 7.39 -19.06
C ASN A 146 11.66 8.77 -18.39
N THR A 147 12.30 9.75 -19.02
CA THR A 147 12.23 11.19 -18.67
C THR A 147 11.55 12.01 -19.76
N GLY A 148 11.42 11.45 -20.97
CA GLY A 148 10.72 12.04 -22.10
C GLY A 148 9.23 11.69 -22.14
N VAL A 149 8.70 11.45 -23.34
CA VAL A 149 7.29 11.17 -23.58
C VAL A 149 7.11 9.78 -24.18
N LEU A 150 6.25 8.96 -23.58
CA LEU A 150 5.68 7.77 -24.20
C LEU A 150 4.27 8.14 -24.66
N LYS A 151 3.94 8.01 -25.94
CA LYS A 151 2.63 8.44 -26.45
C LYS A 151 2.01 7.44 -27.40
N ASN A 152 0.72 7.67 -27.66
CA ASN A 152 -0.09 6.86 -28.54
C ASN A 152 -0.14 5.39 -28.13
N ILE A 153 -0.15 5.15 -26.81
CA ILE A 153 -0.25 3.80 -26.26
C ILE A 153 -1.72 3.38 -26.24
N THR A 154 -2.03 2.18 -26.74
CA THR A 154 -3.35 1.57 -26.61
C THR A 154 -3.21 0.22 -25.90
N GLY A 155 -4.05 -0.02 -24.89
CA GLY A 155 -3.98 -1.26 -24.12
C GLY A 155 -2.86 -1.23 -23.09
N VAL A 156 -1.82 -2.04 -23.26
CA VAL A 156 -0.82 -2.27 -22.19
C VAL A 156 0.46 -1.48 -22.42
N LEU A 157 0.91 -0.77 -21.38
CA LEU A 157 2.29 -0.32 -21.21
C LEU A 157 3.01 -1.29 -20.26
N SER A 158 4.11 -1.88 -20.70
CA SER A 158 4.94 -2.77 -19.87
C SER A 158 6.37 -2.24 -19.76
N PHE A 159 6.87 -2.11 -18.53
CA PHE A 159 8.31 -2.03 -18.22
C PHE A 159 8.72 -3.34 -17.54
N ASP A 160 9.70 -4.03 -18.10
CA ASP A 160 10.30 -5.22 -17.51
C ASP A 160 11.81 -4.99 -17.36
N ALA A 161 12.21 -4.49 -16.19
CA ALA A 161 13.61 -4.22 -15.86
C ALA A 161 14.13 -5.25 -14.87
N SER A 162 15.33 -5.77 -15.10
CA SER A 162 16.07 -6.57 -14.11
C SER A 162 16.64 -5.73 -12.96
N GLY A 163 16.92 -4.45 -13.22
CA GLY A 163 17.33 -3.43 -12.27
C GLY A 163 16.20 -2.46 -11.94
N THR A 164 16.44 -1.16 -12.03
CA THR A 164 15.43 -0.14 -11.70
C THR A 164 14.55 0.20 -12.90
N ALA A 165 13.23 0.20 -12.71
CA ALA A 165 12.26 0.76 -13.64
C ALA A 165 11.81 2.15 -13.15
N THR A 166 12.04 3.18 -13.96
CA THR A 166 11.76 4.59 -13.60
C THR A 166 10.90 5.28 -14.66
N ASN A 167 9.82 5.91 -14.22
CA ASN A 167 9.09 6.89 -15.01
C ASN A 167 9.12 8.26 -14.30
N ASN A 168 9.83 9.22 -14.87
CA ASN A 168 9.84 10.63 -14.50
C ASN A 168 9.25 11.54 -15.59
N GLY A 169 8.99 10.99 -16.78
CA GLY A 169 8.44 11.69 -17.93
C GLY A 169 6.91 11.61 -18.03
N THR A 170 6.39 11.77 -19.24
CA THR A 170 4.95 11.71 -19.54
C THR A 170 4.59 10.38 -20.20
N ILE A 171 3.44 9.84 -19.84
CA ILE A 171 2.80 8.67 -20.49
C ILE A 171 1.42 9.10 -20.99
N ASP A 172 1.22 9.06 -22.31
CA ASP A 172 -0.04 9.40 -22.97
C ASP A 172 -0.66 8.17 -23.64
N PHE A 173 -1.78 7.72 -23.11
CA PHE A 173 -2.61 6.69 -23.74
C PHE A 173 -3.56 7.31 -24.78
N ASN A 174 -3.65 6.67 -25.94
CA ASN A 174 -4.67 6.96 -26.95
C ASN A 174 -5.86 6.04 -26.75
N ASN A 175 -7.07 6.58 -26.96
CA ASN A 175 -8.34 5.87 -26.86
C ASN A 175 -8.74 5.43 -25.43
N HIS A 176 -10.02 5.56 -25.13
CA HIS A 176 -10.67 5.07 -23.91
C HIS A 176 -11.83 4.20 -24.38
N PRO A 177 -11.85 2.88 -24.10
CA PRO A 177 -12.33 2.43 -22.79
C PRO A 177 -11.72 1.10 -22.26
N ALA A 178 -11.77 0.93 -20.94
CA ALA A 178 -11.64 -0.35 -20.21
C ALA A 178 -10.39 -1.24 -20.42
N ALA A 179 -9.38 -0.84 -21.20
CA ALA A 179 -8.22 -1.69 -21.50
C ALA A 179 -6.85 -1.08 -21.18
N ASN A 180 -6.77 0.21 -20.83
CA ASN A 180 -5.48 0.84 -20.59
C ASN A 180 -4.88 0.36 -19.26
N ILE A 181 -3.71 -0.25 -19.34
CA ILE A 181 -3.03 -0.91 -18.22
C ILE A 181 -1.59 -0.41 -18.15
N ILE A 182 -1.14 -0.08 -16.94
CA ILE A 182 0.28 0.09 -16.63
C ILE A 182 0.75 -1.18 -15.90
N ASN A 183 1.81 -1.80 -16.40
CA ASN A 183 2.49 -2.92 -15.77
C ASN A 183 3.99 -2.62 -15.66
N ILE A 184 4.49 -2.38 -14.45
CA ILE A 184 5.88 -2.01 -14.23
C ILE A 184 6.52 -2.98 -13.26
N GLN A 185 7.56 -3.64 -13.74
CA GLN A 185 8.39 -4.55 -12.96
C GLN A 185 9.83 -4.08 -12.93
N GLY A 186 10.42 -4.11 -11.74
CA GLY A 186 11.86 -3.92 -11.56
C GLY A 186 12.36 -4.31 -10.18
N ALA A 187 13.65 -4.58 -10.03
CA ALA A 187 14.28 -4.72 -8.72
C ALA A 187 14.00 -3.50 -7.82
N ASN A 188 13.85 -2.32 -8.41
CA ASN A 188 13.20 -1.16 -7.80
C ASN A 188 12.26 -0.50 -8.81
N VAL A 189 11.21 0.15 -8.32
CA VAL A 189 10.26 0.89 -9.16
C VAL A 189 10.15 2.32 -8.64
N THR A 190 10.29 3.30 -9.52
CA THR A 190 10.09 4.72 -9.21
C THR A 190 9.14 5.34 -10.23
N PHE A 191 8.02 5.91 -9.76
CA PHE A 191 6.99 6.48 -10.61
C PHE A 191 6.65 7.90 -10.16
N ASN A 192 7.32 8.90 -10.75
CA ASN A 192 7.12 10.33 -10.47
C ASN A 192 6.58 11.12 -11.67
N GLY A 193 6.49 10.46 -12.83
CA GLY A 193 6.00 11.07 -14.06
C GLY A 193 4.49 11.27 -14.09
N THR A 194 4.00 11.88 -15.16
CA THR A 194 2.58 12.13 -15.38
C THR A 194 1.97 11.04 -16.27
N VAL A 195 0.67 10.80 -16.09
CA VAL A 195 -0.10 9.93 -16.96
C VAL A 195 -1.32 10.70 -17.43
N ASN A 196 -1.52 10.71 -18.75
CA ASN A 196 -2.70 11.22 -19.39
C ASN A 196 -3.34 10.11 -20.24
N GLN A 197 -4.64 10.21 -20.43
CA GLN A 197 -5.32 9.41 -21.43
C GLN A 197 -6.43 10.20 -22.12
N VAL A 198 -6.67 9.85 -23.37
CA VAL A 198 -7.76 10.41 -24.16
C VAL A 198 -9.10 9.93 -23.63
N SER A 199 -9.91 10.81 -23.01
CA SER A 199 -11.35 10.55 -22.90
C SER A 199 -11.93 10.43 -24.31
N THR A 200 -12.90 9.54 -24.54
CA THR A 200 -13.47 9.24 -25.87
C THR A 200 -13.64 10.50 -26.74
N GLY A 201 -12.86 10.61 -27.82
CA GLY A 201 -12.96 11.71 -28.80
C GLY A 201 -12.24 13.04 -28.46
N THR A 202 -11.40 13.12 -27.41
CA THR A 202 -10.71 14.37 -27.01
C THR A 202 -9.16 14.28 -27.09
N THR A 203 -8.47 15.37 -26.76
CA THR A 203 -7.03 15.36 -26.47
C THR A 203 -6.74 14.58 -25.18
N PRO A 204 -5.54 13.98 -25.02
CA PRO A 204 -5.12 13.36 -23.75
C PRO A 204 -5.26 14.35 -22.60
N SER A 205 -5.87 13.91 -21.51
CA SER A 205 -6.03 14.71 -20.29
C SER A 205 -5.61 13.88 -19.08
N ALA A 206 -5.31 14.58 -17.97
CA ALA A 206 -4.87 13.95 -16.74
C ALA A 206 -5.90 12.91 -16.24
N LEU A 207 -5.39 11.89 -15.53
CA LEU A 207 -6.24 10.89 -14.91
C LEU A 207 -7.15 11.51 -13.84
N SER A 208 -8.36 10.97 -13.73
CA SER A 208 -9.35 11.35 -12.71
C SER A 208 -10.26 10.16 -12.39
N SER A 209 -11.20 10.34 -11.46
CA SER A 209 -12.21 9.32 -11.15
C SER A 209 -13.11 8.96 -12.34
N THR A 210 -13.29 9.87 -13.30
CA THR A 210 -14.08 9.66 -14.52
C THR A 210 -13.23 9.38 -15.76
N ASN A 211 -11.92 9.63 -15.67
CA ASN A 211 -10.92 9.35 -16.69
C ASN A 211 -9.82 8.48 -16.10
N SER A 212 -10.14 7.23 -15.75
CA SER A 212 -9.25 6.33 -15.01
C SER A 212 -8.66 5.22 -15.88
N LEU A 213 -7.49 4.71 -15.52
CA LEU A 213 -6.93 3.50 -16.12
C LEU A 213 -7.84 2.30 -15.80
N PHE A 214 -7.66 1.19 -16.52
CA PHE A 214 -8.29 -0.06 -16.12
C PHE A 214 -7.55 -0.66 -14.92
N ASN A 215 -6.31 -1.09 -15.13
CA ASN A 215 -5.47 -1.68 -14.07
C ASN A 215 -4.11 -0.98 -13.94
N VAL A 216 -3.54 -1.08 -12.75
CA VAL A 216 -2.16 -0.64 -12.45
C VAL A 216 -1.43 -1.74 -11.71
N SER A 217 -0.29 -2.19 -12.23
CA SER A 217 0.58 -3.13 -11.54
C SER A 217 1.97 -2.53 -11.40
N MET A 218 2.49 -2.50 -10.17
CA MET A 218 3.85 -2.08 -9.85
C MET A 218 4.48 -3.12 -8.93
N ALA A 219 5.44 -3.88 -9.43
CA ALA A 219 5.98 -5.02 -8.69
C ALA A 219 7.50 -5.00 -8.65
N THR A 220 8.04 -5.26 -7.46
CA THR A 220 9.39 -5.81 -7.35
C THR A 220 9.31 -7.33 -7.31
N PRO A 221 10.15 -8.07 -8.05
CA PRO A 221 10.19 -9.52 -7.99
C PRO A 221 10.34 -10.02 -6.54
N SER A 222 9.74 -11.17 -6.20
CA SER A 222 9.75 -11.73 -4.84
C SER A 222 11.16 -12.05 -4.31
N THR A 223 12.14 -12.18 -5.20
CA THR A 223 13.57 -12.36 -4.88
C THR A 223 14.29 -11.04 -4.59
N SER A 224 13.65 -9.89 -4.83
CA SER A 224 14.22 -8.55 -4.63
C SER A 224 13.80 -7.97 -3.28
N ALA A 225 14.76 -7.42 -2.53
CA ALA A 225 14.48 -6.55 -1.38
C ALA A 225 14.09 -5.12 -1.81
N GLY A 226 13.38 -5.02 -2.94
CA GLY A 226 13.15 -3.81 -3.72
C GLY A 226 12.14 -2.85 -3.11
N VAL A 227 12.22 -1.58 -3.55
CA VAL A 227 11.26 -0.53 -3.15
C VAL A 227 10.42 -0.09 -4.35
N VAL A 228 9.12 0.09 -4.13
CA VAL A 228 8.23 0.84 -5.02
C VAL A 228 8.05 2.26 -4.45
N ASN A 229 8.43 3.28 -5.21
CA ASN A 229 8.19 4.68 -4.88
C ASN A 229 7.17 5.28 -5.86
N LEU A 230 6.06 5.78 -5.34
CA LEU A 230 5.02 6.48 -6.08
C LEU A 230 5.02 7.96 -5.71
N GLY A 231 5.31 8.82 -6.68
CA GLY A 231 5.32 10.27 -6.56
C GLY A 231 4.17 10.97 -7.31
N SER A 232 3.23 10.22 -7.90
CA SER A 232 2.15 10.78 -8.72
C SER A 232 0.80 10.17 -8.38
N SER A 233 -0.28 10.89 -8.73
CA SER A 233 -1.64 10.38 -8.62
C SER A 233 -2.02 9.55 -9.83
N LEU A 234 -2.42 8.30 -9.61
CA LEU A 234 -3.04 7.43 -10.62
C LEU A 234 -4.46 7.10 -10.19
N PHE A 235 -5.36 7.10 -11.17
CA PHE A 235 -6.75 6.68 -10.99
C PHE A 235 -7.00 5.42 -11.80
N TYR A 236 -7.73 4.46 -11.21
CA TYR A 236 -8.04 3.19 -11.86
C TYR A 236 -9.47 2.72 -11.55
N SER A 237 -9.99 1.80 -12.37
CA SER A 237 -11.36 1.30 -12.26
C SER A 237 -11.47 -0.20 -11.98
N GLY A 238 -10.46 -0.99 -12.34
CA GLY A 238 -10.36 -2.42 -12.11
C GLY A 238 -9.56 -2.75 -10.85
N THR A 239 -8.34 -3.26 -11.01
CA THR A 239 -7.45 -3.66 -9.90
C THR A 239 -6.13 -2.90 -9.95
N ALA A 240 -5.64 -2.50 -8.78
CA ALA A 240 -4.28 -2.05 -8.59
C ALA A 240 -3.51 -3.02 -7.70
N ASP A 241 -2.38 -3.53 -8.19
CA ASP A 241 -1.50 -4.43 -7.45
C ASP A 241 -0.12 -3.78 -7.26
N VAL A 242 0.30 -3.60 -6.01
CA VAL A 242 1.60 -3.04 -5.66
C VAL A 242 2.36 -4.02 -4.79
N THR A 243 3.52 -4.49 -5.24
CA THR A 243 4.33 -5.46 -4.50
C THR A 243 5.74 -4.93 -4.31
N GLY A 244 6.21 -4.89 -3.06
CA GLY A 244 7.54 -4.41 -2.71
C GLY A 244 7.99 -4.89 -1.34
N ALA A 245 9.32 -4.99 -1.12
CA ALA A 245 9.83 -5.09 0.25
C ALA A 245 9.47 -3.83 1.05
N ALA A 246 9.47 -2.67 0.38
CA ALA A 246 8.75 -1.48 0.80
C ALA A 246 7.97 -0.82 -0.33
N VAL A 247 6.85 -0.18 0.03
CA VAL A 247 5.99 0.64 -0.82
C VAL A 247 5.89 2.02 -0.18
N ARG A 248 6.23 3.06 -0.94
CA ARG A 248 6.25 4.45 -0.47
C ARG A 248 5.43 5.31 -1.40
N VAL A 249 4.40 5.95 -0.86
CA VAL A 249 3.65 6.99 -1.56
C VAL A 249 4.15 8.32 -1.04
N VAL A 250 4.98 8.99 -1.84
CA VAL A 250 5.68 10.23 -1.48
C VAL A 250 4.83 11.45 -1.81
N SER A 251 4.06 11.37 -2.90
CA SER A 251 3.09 12.38 -3.32
C SER A 251 1.99 11.72 -4.16
N GLY A 252 0.81 12.33 -4.18
CA GLY A 252 -0.34 11.79 -4.93
C GLY A 252 -0.89 10.50 -4.32
N GLY A 253 -1.00 9.44 -5.12
CA GLY A 253 -1.67 8.22 -4.66
C GLY A 253 -2.17 7.27 -5.73
N LEU A 254 -2.71 6.13 -5.30
CA LEU A 254 -3.51 5.24 -6.14
C LEU A 254 -4.96 5.34 -5.68
N VAL A 255 -5.85 5.82 -6.55
CA VAL A 255 -7.25 6.06 -6.21
C VAL A 255 -8.17 5.30 -7.16
N GLY A 256 -8.77 4.24 -6.64
CA GLY A 256 -9.70 3.39 -7.35
C GLY A 256 -11.16 3.86 -7.25
N SER A 257 -11.99 3.41 -8.20
CA SER A 257 -13.45 3.56 -8.16
C SER A 257 -14.10 2.71 -7.05
N ALA A 258 -15.39 2.91 -6.75
CA ALA A 258 -16.08 2.16 -5.67
C ALA A 258 -16.16 0.65 -5.90
N GLY A 259 -16.06 0.16 -7.14
CA GLY A 259 -16.06 -1.27 -7.47
C GLY A 259 -14.66 -1.88 -7.60
N SER A 260 -13.61 -1.07 -7.43
CA SER A 260 -12.22 -1.49 -7.65
C SER A 260 -11.57 -2.11 -6.41
N ALA A 261 -10.45 -2.80 -6.63
CA ALA A 261 -9.62 -3.37 -5.56
C ALA A 261 -8.18 -2.82 -5.62
N LEU A 262 -7.63 -2.50 -4.44
CA LEU A 262 -6.22 -2.21 -4.23
C LEU A 262 -5.60 -3.34 -3.41
N ASN A 263 -4.55 -3.97 -3.91
CA ASN A 263 -3.75 -4.94 -3.17
C ASN A 263 -2.32 -4.43 -3.03
N VAL A 264 -1.86 -4.29 -1.79
CA VAL A 264 -0.49 -3.92 -1.46
C VAL A 264 0.16 -5.11 -0.75
N SER A 265 1.19 -5.70 -1.34
CA SER A 265 1.94 -6.80 -0.76
C SER A 265 3.31 -6.31 -0.28
N LEU A 266 3.60 -6.51 1.00
CA LEU A 266 4.77 -5.99 1.69
C LEU A 266 5.74 -7.10 2.10
N GLY A 267 7.03 -6.81 2.04
CA GLY A 267 8.06 -7.63 2.68
C GLY A 267 8.09 -7.46 4.21
N SER A 268 9.10 -8.05 4.84
CA SER A 268 9.33 -8.01 6.29
C SER A 268 10.61 -7.22 6.65
N GLY A 269 10.66 -6.69 7.87
CA GLY A 269 11.87 -6.07 8.43
C GLY A 269 12.04 -4.60 8.05
N LYS A 270 13.10 -3.97 8.57
CA LYS A 270 13.41 -2.57 8.33
C LYS A 270 13.94 -2.38 6.90
N VAL A 271 13.14 -1.80 6.00
CA VAL A 271 13.53 -1.59 4.59
C VAL A 271 13.85 -0.11 4.30
N GLY A 272 15.12 0.15 3.98
CA GLY A 272 15.65 1.47 3.64
C GLY A 272 15.72 2.46 4.82
N SER A 273 15.87 3.75 4.51
CA SER A 273 16.14 4.83 5.49
C SER A 273 14.97 5.09 6.45
N TYR A 274 13.72 4.95 5.99
CA TYR A 274 12.52 5.24 6.78
C TYR A 274 12.13 4.12 7.75
N GLY A 275 12.56 2.88 7.48
CA GLY A 275 12.31 1.73 8.34
C GLY A 275 10.88 1.17 8.36
N TYR A 276 10.04 1.61 7.44
CA TYR A 276 8.69 1.09 7.22
C TYR A 276 8.60 0.35 5.87
N ASN A 277 7.78 -0.70 5.85
CA ASN A 277 7.43 -1.45 4.64
C ASN A 277 6.30 -0.75 3.88
N LEU A 278 5.38 -0.07 4.57
CA LEU A 278 4.45 0.87 3.92
C LEU A 278 4.65 2.26 4.51
N SER A 279 4.81 3.26 3.64
CA SER A 279 4.84 4.68 4.04
C SER A 279 3.89 5.48 3.17
N LEU A 280 2.84 6.02 3.78
CA LEU A 280 2.03 7.07 3.19
C LEU A 280 2.50 8.39 3.77
N PHE A 281 3.07 9.27 2.95
CA PHE A 281 3.51 10.59 3.37
C PHE A 281 2.31 11.54 3.53
N PRO A 282 2.46 12.68 4.24
CA PRO A 282 1.39 13.66 4.39
C PRO A 282 0.77 14.08 3.05
N GLY A 283 -0.57 14.08 2.98
CA GLY A 283 -1.32 14.47 1.78
C GLY A 283 -1.42 13.37 0.70
N THR A 284 -0.90 12.17 0.97
CA THR A 284 -1.01 11.03 0.04
C THR A 284 -2.19 10.13 0.33
N THR A 285 -2.67 9.41 -0.68
CA THR A 285 -3.84 8.53 -0.56
C THR A 285 -3.65 7.19 -1.28
N LEU A 286 -3.95 6.09 -0.61
CA LEU A 286 -4.16 4.79 -1.22
C LEU A 286 -5.61 4.36 -1.00
N ALA A 287 -6.42 4.31 -2.05
CA ALA A 287 -7.85 4.04 -1.91
C ALA A 287 -8.42 3.21 -3.05
N ALA A 288 -9.49 2.48 -2.75
CA ALA A 288 -10.35 1.70 -3.65
C ALA A 288 -11.66 1.38 -2.92
N GLY A 289 -12.60 0.73 -3.60
CA GLY A 289 -13.74 0.09 -2.94
C GLY A 289 -13.31 -0.93 -1.89
N LYS A 290 -12.33 -1.78 -2.25
CA LYS A 290 -11.67 -2.71 -1.32
C LYS A 290 -10.16 -2.44 -1.30
N VAL A 291 -9.59 -2.27 -0.12
CA VAL A 291 -8.15 -2.09 0.09
C VAL A 291 -7.61 -3.24 0.92
N ASN A 292 -6.61 -3.96 0.43
CA ASN A 292 -5.91 -5.01 1.16
C ASN A 292 -4.43 -4.67 1.24
N VAL A 293 -3.90 -4.57 2.45
CA VAL A 293 -2.47 -4.42 2.72
C VAL A 293 -2.00 -5.69 3.44
N THR A 294 -1.22 -6.51 2.74
CA THR A 294 -0.73 -7.80 3.22
C THR A 294 0.74 -7.69 3.58
N GLY A 295 1.03 -7.69 4.87
CA GLY A 295 2.37 -7.81 5.42
C GLY A 295 2.53 -9.03 6.31
N THR A 296 3.56 -9.01 7.15
CA THR A 296 3.95 -10.05 8.10
C THR A 296 4.14 -9.46 9.49
N SER A 297 4.46 -10.29 10.50
CA SER A 297 4.82 -9.84 11.85
C SER A 297 6.03 -8.89 11.88
N GLY A 298 6.91 -8.95 10.87
CA GLY A 298 8.04 -8.04 10.72
C GLY A 298 7.73 -6.76 9.94
N SER A 299 6.51 -6.56 9.42
CA SER A 299 6.20 -5.46 8.51
C SER A 299 5.73 -4.20 9.27
N ASN A 300 6.47 -3.09 9.22
CA ASN A 300 6.04 -1.84 9.86
C ASN A 300 5.31 -0.93 8.85
N ILE A 301 4.19 -0.34 9.27
CA ILE A 301 3.31 0.49 8.44
C ILE A 301 3.20 1.89 9.05
N ASN A 302 3.42 2.92 8.25
CA ASN A 302 3.25 4.33 8.64
C ASN A 302 2.23 5.03 7.74
N LEU A 303 1.17 5.55 8.35
CA LEU A 303 0.04 6.21 7.71
C LEU A 303 0.02 7.70 8.06
N ASP A 304 1.01 8.46 7.57
CA ASP A 304 0.95 9.94 7.65
C ASP A 304 -0.01 10.52 6.60
N GLY A 305 -0.25 9.78 5.52
CA GLY A 305 -1.35 9.93 4.57
C GLY A 305 -2.53 9.00 4.89
N VAL A 306 -3.48 8.91 3.95
CA VAL A 306 -4.76 8.21 4.14
C VAL A 306 -4.79 6.87 3.41
N LEU A 307 -5.16 5.82 4.13
CA LEU A 307 -5.54 4.53 3.57
C LEU A 307 -7.08 4.45 3.51
N GLY A 308 -7.63 4.40 2.30
CA GLY A 308 -9.05 4.43 2.01
C GLY A 308 -9.59 5.82 1.65
N ASN A 309 -10.91 5.89 1.45
CA ASN A 309 -11.65 7.12 1.17
C ASN A 309 -13.15 6.87 1.44
N SER A 310 -14.01 7.83 1.06
CA SER A 310 -15.47 7.70 1.20
C SER A 310 -16.10 6.55 0.41
N ASN A 311 -15.38 5.91 -0.50
CA ASN A 311 -15.83 4.77 -1.29
C ASN A 311 -15.34 3.43 -0.74
N ALA A 312 -14.42 3.42 0.23
CA ALA A 312 -13.83 2.20 0.76
C ALA A 312 -14.83 1.46 1.67
N THR A 313 -15.41 0.38 1.15
CA THR A 313 -16.34 -0.50 1.89
C THR A 313 -15.60 -1.55 2.71
N ALA A 314 -14.34 -1.85 2.36
CA ALA A 314 -13.50 -2.75 3.14
C ALA A 314 -12.04 -2.33 3.08
N ILE A 315 -11.41 -2.25 4.25
CA ILE A 315 -9.95 -2.11 4.40
C ILE A 315 -9.47 -3.26 5.26
N ASN A 316 -8.56 -4.07 4.74
CA ASN A 316 -7.91 -5.16 5.47
C ASN A 316 -6.41 -4.89 5.54
N VAL A 317 -5.84 -4.85 6.73
CA VAL A 317 -4.40 -4.62 6.94
C VAL A 317 -3.84 -5.73 7.81
N THR A 318 -2.73 -6.32 7.35
CA THR A 318 -1.89 -7.23 8.12
C THR A 318 -0.49 -6.64 8.24
N GLY A 319 0.06 -6.52 9.45
CA GLY A 319 1.42 -6.03 9.67
C GLY A 319 1.90 -6.12 11.12
N GLY A 320 3.19 -5.92 11.35
CA GLY A 320 3.79 -5.85 12.69
C GLY A 320 3.26 -4.67 13.49
N ASN A 321 3.79 -3.47 13.22
CA ASN A 321 3.32 -2.22 13.83
C ASN A 321 2.57 -1.38 12.80
N ILE A 322 1.50 -0.72 13.23
CA ILE A 322 0.73 0.22 12.43
C ILE A 322 0.72 1.57 13.15
N ASN A 323 1.34 2.55 12.52
CA ASN A 323 1.44 3.92 13.01
C ASN A 323 0.74 4.89 12.06
N ALA A 324 0.36 6.06 12.58
CA ALA A 324 -0.24 7.12 11.79
C ALA A 324 0.14 8.49 12.35
N SER A 325 -0.11 9.55 11.58
CA SER A 325 -0.13 10.92 12.08
C SER A 325 -1.56 11.38 12.40
N SER A 326 -1.70 12.57 13.00
CA SER A 326 -3.01 13.21 13.20
C SER A 326 -3.74 13.55 11.90
N ASN A 327 -3.00 13.68 10.78
CA ASN A 327 -3.54 14.07 9.48
C ASN A 327 -3.68 12.88 8.52
N GLY A 328 -3.27 11.68 8.95
CA GLY A 328 -3.36 10.43 8.18
C GLY A 328 -4.32 9.42 8.83
N GLY A 329 -4.07 8.15 8.58
CA GLY A 329 -4.85 7.04 9.13
C GLY A 329 -5.81 6.41 8.13
N PHE A 330 -6.96 5.94 8.61
CA PHE A 330 -7.93 5.21 7.81
C PHE A 330 -9.13 6.09 7.42
N ALA A 331 -9.68 5.86 6.23
CA ALA A 331 -10.95 6.44 5.81
C ALA A 331 -11.83 5.37 5.16
N VAL A 332 -13.02 5.16 5.72
CA VAL A 332 -13.98 4.15 5.26
C VAL A 332 -15.33 4.79 4.89
N SER A 333 -16.14 4.07 4.13
CA SER A 333 -17.53 4.44 3.87
C SER A 333 -18.40 4.26 5.12
N SER A 334 -19.58 4.89 5.16
CA SER A 334 -20.48 4.87 6.33
C SER A 334 -21.16 3.54 6.56
N ALA A 335 -21.65 2.95 5.47
CA ALA A 335 -22.73 1.99 5.53
C ALA A 335 -22.18 0.57 5.35
N GLY A 336 -22.09 -0.16 6.46
CA GLY A 336 -21.62 -1.55 6.46
C GLY A 336 -20.13 -1.70 6.14
N ALA A 337 -19.34 -0.63 6.23
CA ALA A 337 -17.92 -0.70 5.95
C ALA A 337 -17.17 -1.48 7.04
N THR A 338 -16.12 -2.16 6.62
CA THR A 338 -15.27 -2.99 7.48
C THR A 338 -13.83 -2.48 7.49
N LEU A 339 -13.24 -2.44 8.68
CA LEU A 339 -11.82 -2.21 8.90
C LEU A 339 -11.26 -3.44 9.64
N GLY A 340 -10.67 -4.37 8.90
CA GLY A 340 -9.99 -5.54 9.45
C GLY A 340 -8.52 -5.25 9.71
N LEU A 341 -8.08 -5.33 10.96
CA LEU A 341 -6.70 -5.08 11.36
C LEU A 341 -6.13 -6.30 12.08
N THR A 342 -5.20 -6.97 11.41
CA THR A 342 -4.39 -8.05 11.98
C THR A 342 -3.00 -7.51 12.27
N PHE A 343 -2.61 -7.52 13.54
CA PHE A 343 -1.32 -6.96 13.93
C PHE A 343 -0.60 -7.77 15.00
N TYR A 344 0.72 -7.69 14.95
CA TYR A 344 1.62 -8.46 15.82
C TYR A 344 2.27 -7.57 16.90
N GLY A 345 2.31 -6.25 16.68
CA GLY A 345 2.85 -5.23 17.58
C GLY A 345 1.81 -4.20 17.99
N ASN A 346 2.12 -2.91 17.86
CA ASN A 346 1.24 -1.81 18.28
C ASN A 346 0.41 -1.23 17.12
N LEU A 347 -0.78 -0.74 17.45
CA LEU A 347 -1.61 0.13 16.61
C LEU A 347 -1.77 1.48 17.32
N ASN A 348 -0.87 2.43 17.08
CA ASN A 348 -0.86 3.71 17.79
C ASN A 348 -0.11 4.83 17.03
N ASN A 349 -0.31 6.08 17.45
CA ASN A 349 0.53 7.19 17.03
C ASN A 349 1.45 7.61 18.19
N PRO A 350 2.72 7.17 18.25
CA PRO A 350 3.60 7.46 19.39
C PRO A 350 3.96 8.95 19.51
N ASN A 351 3.76 9.74 18.46
CA ASN A 351 4.09 11.17 18.42
C ASN A 351 2.84 12.06 18.52
N GLY A 352 1.65 11.48 18.65
CA GLY A 352 0.39 12.21 18.55
C GLY A 352 0.20 13.24 19.67
N SER A 353 0.55 12.90 20.91
CA SER A 353 0.48 13.83 22.04
C SER A 353 1.44 15.01 21.87
N ALA A 354 2.65 14.77 21.37
CA ALA A 354 3.62 15.84 21.13
C ALA A 354 3.11 16.84 20.07
N VAL A 355 2.51 16.34 18.98
CA VAL A 355 1.88 17.18 17.94
C VAL A 355 0.72 18.00 18.51
N ALA A 356 -0.03 17.45 19.46
CA ALA A 356 -1.12 18.14 20.13
C ALA A 356 -0.68 19.10 21.26
N GLY A 357 0.63 19.26 21.50
CA GLY A 357 1.15 20.05 22.61
C GLY A 357 0.84 19.48 24.00
N LYS A 358 0.66 18.16 24.08
CA LYS A 358 0.36 17.41 25.31
C LYS A 358 1.57 16.60 25.77
N PRO A 359 1.67 16.25 27.06
CA PRO A 359 2.70 15.34 27.55
C PRO A 359 2.66 14.01 26.79
N ALA A 360 3.83 13.41 26.53
CA ALA A 360 3.91 12.13 25.80
C ALA A 360 3.11 11.00 26.47
N SER A 361 2.89 11.09 27.79
CA SER A 361 2.08 10.18 28.59
C SER A 361 0.56 10.33 28.38
N ASP A 362 0.10 11.39 27.71
CA ASP A 362 -1.33 11.62 27.45
C ASP A 362 -1.82 10.74 26.31
N PHE A 363 -2.14 9.48 26.64
CA PHE A 363 -2.54 8.47 25.67
C PHE A 363 -3.74 8.89 24.81
N GLN A 364 -4.59 9.84 25.25
CA GLN A 364 -5.77 10.26 24.52
C GLN A 364 -5.44 10.93 23.17
N TYR A 365 -4.19 11.30 22.96
CA TYR A 365 -3.70 11.91 21.71
C TYR A 365 -2.79 10.99 20.88
N ASN A 366 -2.43 9.81 21.38
CA ASN A 366 -1.54 8.86 20.70
C ASN A 366 -2.29 7.83 19.85
N TYR A 367 -3.32 8.29 19.13
CA TYR A 367 -4.26 7.42 18.39
C TYR A 367 -3.95 7.33 16.90
N VAL A 368 -4.38 6.22 16.29
CA VAL A 368 -4.57 6.12 14.84
C VAL A 368 -5.97 6.63 14.47
N PRO A 369 -6.09 7.65 13.61
CA PRO A 369 -7.39 8.17 13.20
C PRO A 369 -8.14 7.18 12.29
N VAL A 370 -9.45 7.09 12.46
CA VAL A 370 -10.39 6.40 11.56
C VAL A 370 -11.53 7.35 11.23
N ASN A 371 -11.62 7.77 9.98
CA ASN A 371 -12.70 8.62 9.49
C ASN A 371 -13.79 7.75 8.85
N VAL A 372 -15.01 7.87 9.36
CA VAL A 372 -16.20 7.21 8.79
C VAL A 372 -16.97 8.26 7.99
N ALA A 373 -17.14 8.03 6.68
CA ALA A 373 -17.92 8.94 5.85
C ALA A 373 -19.37 8.97 6.35
N SER A 374 -19.98 10.16 6.53
CA SER A 374 -21.37 10.35 7.05
C SER A 374 -21.73 9.53 8.31
N SER A 375 -22.99 9.57 8.75
CA SER A 375 -23.43 9.12 10.08
C SER A 375 -23.43 7.60 10.35
N GLY A 376 -22.66 6.83 9.59
CA GLY A 376 -22.62 5.37 9.66
C GLY A 376 -21.74 4.81 10.77
N THR A 377 -21.60 3.48 10.74
CA THR A 377 -20.85 2.68 11.73
C THR A 377 -19.80 1.86 11.00
N VAL A 378 -18.54 1.97 11.42
CA VAL A 378 -17.48 1.07 10.96
C VAL A 378 -17.42 -0.17 11.85
N SER A 379 -17.34 -1.35 11.25
CA SER A 379 -17.00 -2.57 11.98
C SER A 379 -15.48 -2.73 11.99
N VAL A 380 -14.87 -2.68 13.17
CA VAL A 380 -13.43 -2.87 13.36
C VAL A 380 -13.20 -4.27 13.91
N ASN A 381 -12.52 -5.11 13.13
CA ASN A 381 -12.09 -6.43 13.58
C ASN A 381 -10.62 -6.31 13.99
N LEU A 382 -10.33 -6.56 15.27
CA LEU A 382 -8.97 -6.48 15.82
C LEU A 382 -8.46 -7.89 16.11
N THR A 383 -7.32 -8.22 15.54
CA THR A 383 -6.67 -9.54 15.69
C THR A 383 -5.28 -9.37 16.30
N PRO A 384 -5.18 -9.27 17.64
CA PRO A 384 -3.89 -9.31 18.32
C PRO A 384 -3.27 -10.71 18.22
N GLU A 385 -2.00 -10.83 17.83
CA GLU A 385 -1.28 -12.08 18.08
C GLU A 385 -1.07 -12.25 19.60
N SER A 386 -1.55 -13.36 20.16
CA SER A 386 -1.37 -13.72 21.57
C SER A 386 0.11 -13.96 21.87
N THR A 387 0.89 -12.90 22.10
CA THR A 387 2.25 -13.06 22.60
C THR A 387 2.21 -12.99 24.13
N THR A 388 2.66 -14.06 24.79
CA THR A 388 2.92 -14.07 26.25
C THR A 388 4.17 -13.26 26.61
N THR A 389 4.77 -12.55 25.65
CA THR A 389 6.10 -11.94 25.78
C THR A 389 6.18 -10.47 25.40
N THR A 390 5.21 -9.91 24.67
CA THR A 390 5.22 -8.51 24.26
C THR A 390 3.86 -7.84 24.47
N ALA A 391 3.85 -6.66 25.11
CA ALA A 391 2.64 -5.86 25.26
C ALA A 391 2.21 -5.27 23.91
N GLN A 392 0.92 -5.35 23.61
CA GLN A 392 0.28 -4.73 22.46
C GLN A 392 -0.60 -3.57 22.91
N ASN A 393 -0.36 -2.40 22.32
CA ASN A 393 -1.13 -1.20 22.57
C ASN A 393 -1.92 -0.86 21.31
N VAL A 394 -3.24 -0.87 21.44
CA VAL A 394 -4.19 -0.37 20.45
C VAL A 394 -4.73 0.96 20.93
N ASN A 395 -4.61 1.98 20.09
CA ASN A 395 -5.17 3.29 20.34
C ASN A 395 -5.76 3.87 19.06
N MET A 396 -7.08 4.04 19.05
CA MET A 396 -7.85 4.46 17.89
C MET A 396 -8.80 5.60 18.23
N LEU A 397 -8.89 6.58 17.32
CA LEU A 397 -9.91 7.61 17.36
C LEU A 397 -10.80 7.50 16.12
N VAL A 398 -12.06 7.12 16.34
CA VAL A 398 -13.06 6.98 15.30
C VAL A 398 -13.91 8.25 15.21
N ASN A 399 -13.81 8.96 14.10
CA ASN A 399 -14.75 10.02 13.76
C ASN A 399 -16.01 9.41 13.14
N GLY A 400 -16.93 8.95 13.99
CA GLY A 400 -18.13 8.23 13.64
C GLY A 400 -18.57 7.28 14.75
N SER A 401 -19.45 6.33 14.41
CA SER A 401 -19.77 5.19 15.29
C SER A 401 -18.86 4.01 14.96
N VAL A 402 -18.58 3.17 15.94
CA VAL A 402 -17.76 1.95 15.78
C VAL A 402 -18.43 0.74 16.41
N THR A 403 -18.33 -0.40 15.74
CA THR A 403 -18.56 -1.72 16.33
C THR A 403 -17.22 -2.42 16.42
N LEU A 404 -16.78 -2.72 17.63
CA LEU A 404 -15.58 -3.50 17.91
C LEU A 404 -15.94 -4.97 17.94
N ASN A 405 -15.44 -5.72 16.97
CA ASN A 405 -15.59 -7.16 16.94
C ASN A 405 -14.26 -7.81 17.36
N PRO A 406 -14.27 -8.73 18.33
CA PRO A 406 -13.13 -9.61 18.55
C PRO A 406 -12.97 -10.49 17.30
N ASP A 407 -11.76 -10.56 16.73
CA ASP A 407 -11.56 -11.44 15.57
C ASP A 407 -11.69 -12.91 15.98
N THR A 408 -12.44 -13.66 15.19
CA THR A 408 -12.70 -15.10 15.33
C THR A 408 -11.71 -15.96 14.55
N ALA A 409 -10.83 -15.36 13.73
CA ALA A 409 -9.94 -16.07 12.80
C ALA A 409 -8.61 -16.58 13.40
N LEU A 410 -8.11 -16.01 14.50
CA LEU A 410 -7.20 -16.70 15.41
C LEU A 410 -8.06 -17.45 16.42
N THR A 411 -7.69 -18.69 16.80
CA THR A 411 -8.31 -19.47 17.89
C THR A 411 -8.83 -18.50 18.93
N ALA A 412 -10.15 -18.25 18.94
CA ALA A 412 -10.71 -17.07 19.59
C ALA A 412 -10.08 -17.02 20.98
N ALA A 413 -9.33 -15.94 21.27
CA ALA A 413 -8.67 -15.81 22.55
C ALA A 413 -9.78 -15.95 23.58
N THR A 414 -9.90 -17.15 24.13
CA THR A 414 -11.04 -17.50 24.94
C THR A 414 -10.72 -16.87 26.25
N ALA A 415 -11.62 -16.03 26.76
CA ALA A 415 -11.43 -15.45 28.06
C ALA A 415 -11.02 -16.59 29.02
N PRO A 416 -9.85 -16.50 29.67
CA PRO A 416 -9.32 -17.61 30.46
C PRO A 416 -10.20 -17.90 31.67
N LEU A 417 -11.13 -17.00 31.95
CA LEU A 417 -12.07 -17.05 33.04
C LEU A 417 -13.45 -16.62 32.53
N SER A 418 -14.40 -17.56 32.51
CA SER A 418 -15.82 -17.28 32.31
C SER A 418 -16.50 -16.92 33.63
N GLN A 419 -17.69 -16.32 33.55
CA GLN A 419 -18.52 -16.04 34.72
C GLN A 419 -18.86 -17.33 35.46
N GLY A 420 -18.59 -17.37 36.77
CA GLY A 420 -18.73 -18.56 37.61
C GLY A 420 -17.62 -19.60 37.44
N GLY A 421 -16.67 -19.35 36.55
CA GLY A 421 -15.53 -20.23 36.29
C GLY A 421 -14.36 -20.01 37.24
N SER A 422 -13.32 -20.81 37.05
CA SER A 422 -12.01 -20.64 37.69
C SER A 422 -10.89 -21.02 36.73
N THR A 423 -9.72 -20.43 36.92
CA THR A 423 -8.53 -20.72 36.11
C THR A 423 -7.27 -20.63 36.96
N SER A 424 -6.21 -21.31 36.54
CA SER A 424 -4.92 -21.25 37.23
C SER A 424 -4.23 -19.92 36.94
N VAL A 425 -3.49 -19.40 37.92
CA VAL A 425 -2.61 -18.24 37.76
C VAL A 425 -1.46 -18.59 36.81
N GLN A 426 -1.25 -17.76 35.79
CA GLN A 426 -0.20 -17.85 34.79
C GLN A 426 0.52 -16.51 34.70
N GLY A 427 1.70 -16.42 35.30
CA GLY A 427 2.48 -15.17 35.36
C GLY A 427 3.06 -14.67 34.03
N SER A 428 2.98 -15.47 32.97
CA SER A 428 3.48 -15.11 31.63
C SER A 428 2.53 -14.22 30.83
N TYR A 429 1.39 -13.81 31.39
CA TYR A 429 0.46 -12.93 30.69
C TYR A 429 0.86 -11.47 30.86
N ILE A 430 0.89 -10.76 29.74
CA ILE A 430 1.26 -9.34 29.70
C ILE A 430 0.01 -8.49 29.53
N ASN A 431 0.02 -7.32 30.17
CA ASN A 431 -1.04 -6.34 30.07
C ASN A 431 -1.04 -5.69 28.68
N ASN A 432 -2.09 -5.96 27.90
CA ASN A 432 -2.34 -5.29 26.62
C ASN A 432 -3.35 -4.17 26.82
N HIS A 433 -3.28 -3.13 26.00
CA HIS A 433 -4.15 -1.97 26.14
C HIS A 433 -5.01 -1.79 24.90
N LEU A 434 -6.32 -1.69 25.09
CA LEU A 434 -7.28 -1.24 24.09
C LEU A 434 -7.79 0.14 24.48
N VAL A 435 -7.49 1.14 23.68
CA VAL A 435 -8.02 2.49 23.80
C VAL A 435 -8.79 2.80 22.52
N VAL A 436 -10.11 2.97 22.64
CA VAL A 436 -10.95 3.37 21.52
C VAL A 436 -11.78 4.56 21.95
N GLN A 437 -11.63 5.65 21.21
CA GLN A 437 -12.46 6.83 21.34
C GLN A 437 -13.30 6.98 20.07
N ALA A 438 -14.56 7.37 20.21
CA ALA A 438 -15.45 7.58 19.08
C ALA A 438 -16.23 8.89 19.24
N THR A 439 -16.48 9.61 18.14
CA THR A 439 -17.30 10.84 18.19
C THR A 439 -18.80 10.56 18.33
N LYS A 440 -19.21 9.29 18.14
CA LYS A 440 -20.59 8.82 18.30
C LYS A 440 -20.65 7.55 19.18
N ASN A 441 -21.34 6.50 18.73
CA ASN A 441 -21.59 5.31 19.52
C ASN A 441 -20.44 4.31 19.42
N ILE A 442 -20.21 3.57 20.51
CA ILE A 442 -19.31 2.40 20.54
C ILE A 442 -20.17 1.17 20.85
N THR A 443 -20.15 0.18 19.96
CA THR A 443 -20.70 -1.16 20.23
C THR A 443 -19.54 -2.10 20.49
N VAL A 444 -19.58 -2.90 21.56
CA VAL A 444 -18.47 -3.79 21.94
C VAL A 444 -18.96 -5.11 22.53
N SER A 445 -18.19 -6.17 22.32
CA SER A 445 -18.28 -7.46 23.01
C SER A 445 -16.93 -8.19 22.90
N GLY A 446 -16.78 -9.31 23.60
CA GLY A 446 -15.61 -10.19 23.46
C GLY A 446 -14.60 -10.09 24.58
N TYR A 447 -13.36 -10.47 24.25
CA TYR A 447 -12.25 -10.53 25.19
C TYR A 447 -11.09 -9.64 24.73
N TRP A 448 -10.61 -8.78 25.61
CA TRP A 448 -9.37 -8.02 25.40
C TRP A 448 -8.50 -8.06 26.67
N PRO A 449 -7.40 -8.81 26.71
CA PRO A 449 -6.58 -8.96 27.91
C PRO A 449 -6.00 -7.63 28.40
N GLY A 450 -6.12 -7.32 29.69
CA GLY A 450 -5.40 -6.19 30.29
C GLY A 450 -6.27 -4.94 30.52
N LEU A 451 -5.99 -3.83 29.85
CA LEU A 451 -6.75 -2.58 29.97
C LEU A 451 -7.70 -2.39 28.79
N VAL A 452 -8.93 -2.00 29.10
CA VAL A 452 -9.92 -1.57 28.10
C VAL A 452 -10.40 -0.17 28.45
N TYR A 453 -10.20 0.77 27.54
CA TYR A 453 -10.68 2.14 27.63
C TYR A 453 -11.54 2.45 26.41
N LEU A 454 -12.80 2.76 26.66
CA LEU A 454 -13.79 3.10 25.64
C LEU A 454 -14.36 4.48 25.96
N GLY A 455 -14.28 5.42 25.01
CA GLY A 455 -14.69 6.80 25.23
C GLY A 455 -15.57 7.36 24.12
N THR A 456 -16.74 7.89 24.47
CA THR A 456 -17.58 8.66 23.53
C THR A 456 -17.27 10.15 23.71
N ILE A 457 -16.70 10.80 22.70
CA ILE A 457 -16.11 12.14 22.81
C ILE A 457 -16.72 13.16 21.85
N ASN A 458 -16.57 14.45 22.13
CA ASN A 458 -16.86 15.50 21.17
C ASN A 458 -15.82 15.51 20.05
N ALA A 459 -16.26 15.86 18.84
CA ALA A 459 -15.37 15.95 17.69
C ALA A 459 -14.21 16.93 17.95
N GLY A 460 -13.00 16.53 17.55
CA GLY A 460 -11.79 17.35 17.67
C GLY A 460 -11.27 17.56 19.10
N THR A 461 -11.92 17.01 20.12
CA THR A 461 -11.54 17.22 21.54
C THR A 461 -11.44 15.88 22.29
N PRO A 462 -10.36 15.11 22.09
CA PRO A 462 -10.05 13.93 22.91
C PRO A 462 -10.14 14.26 24.40
N GLY A 463 -10.87 13.43 25.15
CA GLY A 463 -11.13 13.62 26.58
C GLY A 463 -12.39 14.43 26.93
N SER A 464 -12.96 15.18 25.98
CA SER A 464 -14.24 15.86 26.18
C SER A 464 -15.39 14.92 25.84
N LEU A 465 -16.24 14.57 26.80
CA LEU A 465 -17.28 13.58 26.60
C LEU A 465 -18.42 14.10 25.72
N SER A 466 -18.87 13.26 24.79
CA SER A 466 -20.09 13.49 24.01
C SER A 466 -21.32 13.29 24.88
N SER A 467 -22.32 14.15 24.71
CA SER A 467 -23.66 13.95 25.27
C SER A 467 -24.54 13.04 24.39
N ALA A 468 -24.19 12.85 23.13
CA ALA A 468 -24.99 12.09 22.17
C ALA A 468 -24.53 10.63 21.99
N GLY A 469 -23.26 10.34 22.26
CA GLY A 469 -22.69 9.01 22.09
C GLY A 469 -22.98 8.10 23.30
N THR A 470 -23.27 6.83 23.01
CA THR A 470 -23.46 5.77 24.02
C THR A 470 -22.50 4.61 23.77
N ILE A 471 -22.07 3.95 24.85
CA ILE A 471 -21.36 2.67 24.78
C ILE A 471 -22.38 1.54 25.00
N THR A 472 -22.47 0.62 24.05
CA THR A 472 -23.44 -0.48 24.03
C THR A 472 -22.73 -1.82 24.04
N LEU A 473 -23.12 -2.72 24.94
CA LEU A 473 -22.70 -4.11 24.94
C LEU A 473 -23.57 -4.93 23.99
N ASN A 474 -22.95 -5.62 23.05
CA ASN A 474 -23.61 -6.57 22.14
C ASN A 474 -23.22 -8.03 22.48
N GLY A 475 -22.95 -8.27 23.76
CA GLY A 475 -22.44 -9.52 24.31
C GLY A 475 -21.61 -9.25 25.57
N ALA A 476 -21.11 -10.30 26.20
CA ALA A 476 -20.22 -10.14 27.36
C ALA A 476 -18.90 -9.48 26.95
N LEU A 477 -18.35 -8.62 27.81
CA LEU A 477 -17.02 -8.04 27.70
C LEU A 477 -16.13 -8.58 28.81
N ASN A 478 -14.91 -9.01 28.47
CA ASN A 478 -13.97 -9.56 29.44
C ASN A 478 -12.57 -8.99 29.18
N ASN A 479 -11.87 -8.58 30.23
CA ASN A 479 -10.45 -8.18 30.12
C ASN A 479 -9.51 -8.90 31.09
N VAL A 480 -9.97 -10.02 31.65
CA VAL A 480 -9.24 -10.79 32.65
C VAL A 480 -7.99 -11.45 32.08
N LEU A 481 -6.84 -11.08 32.62
CA LEU A 481 -5.60 -11.85 32.55
C LEU A 481 -5.68 -12.95 33.61
N PRO A 482 -5.21 -14.19 33.31
CA PRO A 482 -5.09 -15.23 34.32
C PRO A 482 -3.87 -14.96 35.20
N ALA A 483 -3.59 -13.71 35.58
CA ALA A 483 -2.42 -13.31 36.35
C ALA A 483 -2.86 -12.32 37.44
N ASN A 484 -2.01 -12.13 38.46
CA ASN A 484 -2.22 -11.05 39.41
C ASN A 484 -1.81 -9.71 38.76
N VAL A 485 -2.78 -8.87 38.44
CA VAL A 485 -2.54 -7.57 37.82
C VAL A 485 -2.26 -6.52 38.89
N SER A 486 -1.00 -6.11 39.04
CA SER A 486 -0.61 -5.02 39.93
C SER A 486 -0.54 -3.70 39.15
N GLY A 487 -1.63 -2.92 39.19
CA GLY A 487 -1.70 -1.58 38.57
C GLY A 487 -1.95 -1.59 37.06
N SER A 488 -2.54 -0.50 36.54
CA SER A 488 -2.78 -0.24 35.12
C SER A 488 -3.69 -1.23 34.36
N GLY A 489 -4.44 -2.09 35.05
CA GLY A 489 -5.52 -2.91 34.48
C GLY A 489 -6.90 -2.28 34.70
N GLY A 490 -7.94 -2.87 34.10
CA GLY A 490 -9.34 -2.50 34.37
C GLY A 490 -10.10 -2.05 33.12
N VAL A 491 -11.36 -1.69 33.32
CA VAL A 491 -12.25 -1.22 32.25
C VAL A 491 -12.64 0.22 32.52
N PHE A 492 -12.58 1.08 31.50
CA PHE A 492 -12.97 2.48 31.55
C PHE A 492 -14.07 2.71 30.52
N PHE A 493 -15.25 3.10 31.01
CA PHE A 493 -16.40 3.49 30.19
C PHE A 493 -16.58 5.00 30.28
N MET A 494 -15.84 5.74 29.44
CA MET A 494 -15.84 7.19 29.41
C MET A 494 -16.98 7.71 28.55
N THR A 495 -18.18 7.75 29.11
CA THR A 495 -19.40 8.20 28.44
C THR A 495 -20.29 9.03 29.37
N SER A 496 -21.10 9.92 28.79
CA SER A 496 -22.11 10.70 29.52
C SER A 496 -23.44 9.97 29.67
N ASN A 497 -23.65 8.89 28.91
CA ASN A 497 -24.90 8.15 28.85
C ASN A 497 -24.79 6.80 29.57
N PRO A 498 -25.87 6.28 30.17
CA PRO A 498 -25.89 4.91 30.66
C PRO A 498 -25.48 3.91 29.57
N LEU A 499 -24.76 2.86 29.96
CA LEU A 499 -24.37 1.77 29.07
C LEU A 499 -25.63 1.11 28.48
N GLY A 500 -25.64 0.96 27.16
CA GLY A 500 -26.66 0.22 26.43
C GLY A 500 -26.40 -1.28 26.48
N GLY A 501 -27.47 -2.08 26.39
CA GLY A 501 -27.36 -3.53 26.16
C GLY A 501 -26.90 -4.36 27.36
N LEU A 502 -26.68 -3.76 28.54
CA LEU A 502 -26.42 -4.51 29.78
C LEU A 502 -27.60 -5.45 30.12
N SER A 503 -27.28 -6.69 30.44
CA SER A 503 -28.27 -7.71 30.80
C SER A 503 -27.60 -8.86 31.57
N ALA A 504 -28.39 -9.86 31.98
CA ALA A 504 -27.86 -11.08 32.60
C ALA A 504 -26.90 -11.88 31.67
N THR A 505 -26.99 -11.69 30.35
CA THR A 505 -26.12 -12.33 29.35
C THR A 505 -25.03 -11.40 28.79
N ASN A 506 -25.18 -10.09 29.00
CA ASN A 506 -24.27 -9.05 28.52
C ASN A 506 -23.64 -8.36 29.73
N THR A 507 -22.69 -9.05 30.33
CA THR A 507 -21.98 -8.63 31.55
C THR A 507 -20.57 -8.15 31.24
N VAL A 508 -19.93 -7.47 32.18
CA VAL A 508 -18.51 -7.09 32.08
C VAL A 508 -17.72 -7.78 33.19
N THR A 509 -16.61 -8.42 32.84
CA THR A 509 -15.72 -9.07 33.82
C THR A 509 -14.33 -8.46 33.74
N THR A 510 -13.79 -8.03 34.89
CA THR A 510 -12.49 -7.37 34.97
C THR A 510 -11.44 -8.08 35.82
N ASN A 511 -10.18 -7.65 35.67
CA ASN A 511 -8.99 -8.24 36.30
C ASN A 511 -9.04 -8.24 37.84
N THR A 512 -8.16 -9.05 38.45
CA THR A 512 -7.88 -8.99 39.88
C THR A 512 -7.38 -7.60 40.27
N ASN A 513 -7.84 -7.07 41.40
CA ASN A 513 -7.42 -5.77 41.94
C ASN A 513 -7.60 -4.60 40.95
N SER A 514 -8.59 -4.70 40.05
CA SER A 514 -8.88 -3.69 39.03
C SER A 514 -10.30 -3.16 39.16
N TRP A 515 -10.51 -1.98 38.58
CA TRP A 515 -11.77 -1.24 38.70
C TRP A 515 -12.53 -1.19 37.38
N ILE A 516 -13.84 -0.92 37.50
CA ILE A 516 -14.66 -0.43 36.41
C ILE A 516 -14.90 1.06 36.63
N ASN A 517 -14.41 1.87 35.71
CA ASN A 517 -14.34 3.31 35.87
C ASN A 517 -15.33 4.00 34.93
N PHE A 518 -15.97 5.04 35.46
CA PHE A 518 -16.83 5.98 34.74
C PHE A 518 -16.31 7.40 34.98
N PRO A 519 -16.75 8.40 34.20
CA PRO A 519 -16.32 9.77 34.40
C PRO A 519 -16.79 10.33 35.75
N ALA A 520 -15.91 10.97 36.51
CA ALA A 520 -16.23 11.58 37.81
C ALA A 520 -17.34 12.64 37.72
N GLY A 521 -17.42 13.39 36.60
CA GLY A 521 -18.41 14.44 36.36
C GLY A 521 -19.65 14.01 35.57
N GLY A 522 -19.75 12.77 35.11
CA GLY A 522 -20.82 12.30 34.23
C GLY A 522 -22.04 11.81 35.02
N ALA A 523 -23.07 12.65 35.18
CA ALA A 523 -24.43 12.35 35.69
C ALA A 523 -24.59 11.43 36.93
N GLY A 524 -23.51 11.05 37.62
CA GLY A 524 -23.51 10.05 38.68
C GLY A 524 -23.48 8.58 38.21
N LEU A 525 -23.02 8.26 36.99
CA LEU A 525 -23.04 6.88 36.46
C LEU A 525 -22.32 5.86 37.36
N ALA A 526 -21.15 6.22 37.91
CA ALA A 526 -20.44 5.35 38.86
C ALA A 526 -21.32 5.00 40.06
N ASN A 527 -21.99 5.99 40.67
CA ASN A 527 -22.88 5.78 41.81
C ASN A 527 -24.12 4.95 41.44
N TYR A 528 -24.71 5.21 40.27
CA TYR A 528 -25.84 4.45 39.75
C TYR A 528 -25.49 2.96 39.60
N TYR A 529 -24.34 2.66 38.98
CA TYR A 529 -23.88 1.29 38.79
C TYR A 529 -23.39 0.64 40.08
N ALA A 530 -22.71 1.37 40.96
CA ALA A 530 -22.32 0.88 42.28
C ALA A 530 -23.52 0.48 43.13
N ALA A 531 -24.62 1.23 43.09
CA ALA A 531 -25.85 0.94 43.82
C ALA A 531 -26.66 -0.22 43.21
N THR A 532 -26.64 -0.39 41.88
CA THR A 532 -27.44 -1.40 41.17
C THR A 532 -26.71 -2.73 40.98
N ASN A 533 -25.38 -2.75 40.96
CA ASN A 533 -24.62 -3.98 40.71
C ASN A 533 -24.89 -5.14 41.71
N PRO A 534 -25.10 -4.91 43.02
CA PRO A 534 -25.37 -6.00 43.96
C PRO A 534 -26.62 -6.84 43.61
N THR A 535 -27.62 -6.22 42.98
CA THR A 535 -28.87 -6.90 42.58
C THR A 535 -28.84 -7.33 41.12
N SER A 536 -28.44 -6.44 40.22
CA SER A 536 -28.45 -6.68 38.77
C SER A 536 -27.31 -7.56 38.28
N LYS A 537 -26.20 -7.62 39.03
CA LYS A 537 -25.00 -8.41 38.76
C LYS A 537 -24.47 -8.22 37.32
N TYR A 538 -24.32 -6.96 36.93
CA TYR A 538 -23.83 -6.54 35.61
C TYR A 538 -22.30 -6.60 35.49
N PHE A 539 -21.61 -6.40 36.62
CA PHE A 539 -20.16 -6.27 36.69
C PHE A 539 -19.55 -7.34 37.61
N TYR A 540 -18.49 -7.98 37.14
CA TYR A 540 -17.74 -9.01 37.83
C TYR A 540 -16.25 -8.65 37.90
N GLY A 541 -15.59 -9.12 38.96
CA GLY A 541 -14.14 -9.05 39.13
C GLY A 541 -13.55 -10.45 39.26
N ALA A 542 -12.37 -10.63 38.68
CA ALA A 542 -11.53 -11.77 38.97
C ALA A 542 -10.97 -11.64 40.40
N VAL A 543 -10.93 -12.74 41.14
CA VAL A 543 -10.46 -12.77 42.52
C VAL A 543 -9.60 -13.99 42.78
N ILE A 544 -8.55 -13.80 43.57
CA ILE A 544 -7.71 -14.91 44.01
C ILE A 544 -8.54 -15.79 44.94
N ASN A 545 -8.63 -17.08 44.61
CA ASN A 545 -9.30 -18.04 45.45
C ASN A 545 -8.48 -18.25 46.72
N SER A 546 -8.97 -17.72 47.84
CA SER A 546 -8.32 -17.85 49.15
C SER A 546 -8.27 -19.30 49.66
N SER A 547 -9.13 -20.17 49.14
CA SER A 547 -9.21 -21.59 49.51
C SER A 547 -8.31 -22.49 48.65
N THR A 548 -7.91 -22.03 47.47
CA THR A 548 -7.03 -22.76 46.55
C THR A 548 -5.94 -21.83 46.01
N PRO A 549 -4.78 -21.76 46.67
CA PRO A 549 -3.66 -20.92 46.24
C PRO A 549 -3.29 -21.18 44.77
N GLY A 550 -3.09 -20.12 44.00
CA GLY A 550 -2.76 -20.23 42.57
C GLY A 550 -3.97 -20.39 41.64
N VAL A 551 -5.20 -20.25 42.13
CA VAL A 551 -6.43 -20.23 41.33
C VAL A 551 -7.11 -18.87 41.41
N ILE A 552 -7.61 -18.38 40.28
CA ILE A 552 -8.44 -17.18 40.16
C ILE A 552 -9.87 -17.63 39.82
N GLY A 553 -10.87 -17.08 40.51
CA GLY A 553 -12.29 -17.24 40.20
C GLY A 553 -12.94 -15.90 39.84
N THR A 554 -14.24 -15.91 39.55
CA THR A 554 -15.03 -14.67 39.39
C THR A 554 -15.94 -14.43 40.57
N GLN A 555 -16.16 -13.17 40.92
CA GLN A 555 -17.23 -12.75 41.83
C GLN A 555 -17.94 -11.50 41.30
N VAL A 556 -19.13 -11.20 41.83
CA VAL A 556 -19.78 -9.90 41.58
C VAL A 556 -18.85 -8.79 42.08
N LEU A 557 -18.60 -7.80 41.23
CA LEU A 557 -17.68 -6.71 41.55
C LEU A 557 -18.23 -5.89 42.73
N PRO A 558 -17.47 -5.70 43.82
CA PRO A 558 -17.89 -4.87 44.93
C PRO A 558 -18.22 -3.44 44.48
N SER A 559 -19.23 -2.82 45.09
CA SER A 559 -19.64 -1.44 44.74
C SER A 559 -18.50 -0.42 44.87
N GLY A 560 -17.55 -0.63 45.80
CA GLY A 560 -16.38 0.24 45.97
C GLY A 560 -15.36 0.17 44.83
N ASP A 561 -15.46 -0.86 43.98
CA ASP A 561 -14.59 -1.05 42.82
C ASP A 561 -15.20 -0.52 41.51
N ILE A 562 -16.38 0.11 41.61
CA ILE A 562 -17.02 0.88 40.54
C ILE A 562 -16.78 2.37 40.85
N GLN A 563 -15.89 3.01 40.09
CA GLN A 563 -15.32 4.31 40.48
C GLN A 563 -15.62 5.42 39.46
N GLY A 564 -15.74 6.66 39.96
CA GLY A 564 -15.69 7.87 39.16
C GLY A 564 -14.24 8.37 39.04
N ARG A 565 -13.74 8.59 37.82
CA ARG A 565 -12.36 9.08 37.55
C ARG A 565 -12.31 10.22 36.56
#